data_AF-A0A813JEM8-F1
#
_entry.id   AF-A0A813JEM8-F1
#
_cell.length_a   1.000
_cell.length_b   1.000
_cell.length_c   1.000
_cell.angle_alpha   90.00
_cell.angle_beta   90.00
_cell.angle_gamma   90.00
#
_symmetry.space_group_name_H-M   'P 1'
#
loop_
_entity.id
_entity.type
_entity.pdbx_description
1 polymer ?
#
loop_
_entity_poly.entity_id
_entity_poly.type
_entity_poly.pdbx_seq_one_letter_code
_entity_poly.pdbx_strand_id
1 'polypeptide(L)' 'ICKNVMKHRELRGLTAAGRKARGLLKKGKRATKLRPSYRAAYRKHSLMRLRRFR' A
#
# COMPACT_ATOMS: atom_id res chain seq x y z
N ILE A 1 -4.89 6.93 -19.57
CA ILE A 1 -5.59 7.73 -18.51
C ILE A 1 -7.12 7.60 -18.58
N CYS A 2 -7.70 7.14 -19.69
CA CYS A 2 -9.14 7.21 -19.93
C CYS A 2 -10.01 6.14 -19.21
N LYS A 3 -9.39 5.16 -18.54
CA LYS A 3 -10.14 4.17 -17.73
C LYS A 3 -10.68 4.86 -16.47
N ASN A 4 -11.88 4.48 -16.01
CA ASN A 4 -12.52 5.08 -14.82
C ASN A 4 -11.63 5.02 -13.56
N VAL A 5 -10.82 3.96 -13.40
CA VAL A 5 -9.86 3.79 -12.28
C VAL A 5 -8.74 4.83 -12.23
N MET A 6 -8.53 5.59 -13.31
CA MET A 6 -7.49 6.60 -13.44
C MET A 6 -7.98 8.01 -13.06
N LYS A 7 -9.24 8.18 -12.64
CA LYS A 7 -9.74 9.44 -12.07
C LYS A 7 -9.03 9.76 -10.74
N HIS A 8 -8.76 11.03 -10.46
CA HIS A 8 -8.19 11.50 -9.19
C HIS A 8 -6.97 10.73 -8.67
N ARG A 9 -5.97 10.51 -9.53
CA ARG A 9 -4.73 9.81 -9.16
C ARG A 9 -3.86 10.65 -8.24
N GLU A 10 -3.93 11.96 -8.39
CA GLU A 10 -3.29 12.99 -7.57
C GLU A 10 -3.77 12.90 -6.11
N LEU A 11 -5.08 12.89 -5.87
CA LEU A 11 -5.66 12.77 -4.53
C LEU A 11 -5.33 11.41 -3.87
N ARG A 12 -5.20 10.36 -4.67
CA ARG A 12 -4.86 9.00 -4.18
C ARG A 12 -3.35 8.74 -4.06
N GLY A 13 -2.51 9.71 -4.38
CA GLY A 13 -1.04 9.57 -4.32
C GLY A 13 -0.47 8.54 -5.30
N LEU A 14 -1.12 8.34 -6.46
CA LEU A 14 -0.69 7.43 -7.52
C LEU A 14 0.24 8.11 -8.55
N THR A 15 0.42 9.43 -8.46
CA THR A 15 1.42 10.19 -9.22
C THR A 15 2.85 9.84 -8.78
N ALA A 16 3.86 10.27 -9.55
CA ALA A 16 5.25 10.03 -9.18
C ALA A 16 5.61 10.65 -7.82
N ALA A 17 5.19 11.90 -7.58
CA ALA A 17 5.35 12.59 -6.31
C ALA A 17 4.64 11.84 -5.16
N GLY A 18 3.39 11.42 -5.37
CA GLY A 18 2.65 10.65 -4.37
C GLY A 18 3.28 9.29 -4.05
N ARG A 19 3.86 8.62 -5.05
CA ARG A 19 4.62 7.38 -4.83
C ARG A 19 5.92 7.61 -4.06
N LYS A 20 6.61 8.72 -4.32
CA LYS A 20 7.82 9.14 -3.58
C LYS A 20 7.50 9.37 -2.11
N ALA A 21 6.48 10.18 -1.82
CA ALA A 21 6.04 10.48 -0.46
C ALA A 21 5.61 9.23 0.32
N ARG A 22 4.93 8.28 -0.35
CA ARG A 22 4.54 6.99 0.25
C ARG A 22 5.68 5.97 0.41
N GLY A 23 6.91 6.32 0.02
CA GLY A 23 8.07 5.41 0.10
C GLY A 23 8.05 4.26 -0.92
N LEU A 24 7.14 4.27 -1.90
CA LEU A 24 6.92 3.19 -2.87
C LEU A 24 7.95 3.16 -4.03
N LEU A 25 8.94 4.05 -3.99
CA LEU A 25 10.09 4.00 -4.90
C LEU A 25 11.15 2.98 -4.44
N LYS A 26 11.22 2.70 -3.13
CA LYS A 26 12.16 1.72 -2.57
C LYS A 26 11.52 0.31 -2.56
N LYS A 27 12.35 -0.71 -2.74
CA LYS A 27 11.97 -2.13 -2.74
C LYS A 27 12.84 -2.92 -1.75
N GLY A 28 12.52 -4.19 -1.54
CA GLY A 28 13.27 -5.09 -0.66
C GLY A 28 12.99 -4.89 0.83
N LYS A 29 13.93 -5.35 1.68
CA LYS A 29 13.76 -5.46 3.14
C LYS A 29 13.35 -4.15 3.82
N ARG A 30 13.83 -3.02 3.31
CA ARG A 30 13.57 -1.66 3.84
C ARG A 30 12.14 -1.16 3.56
N ALA A 31 11.41 -1.78 2.63
CA ALA A 31 10.05 -1.37 2.24
C ALA A 31 8.96 -2.35 2.69
N THR A 32 9.30 -3.38 3.46
CA THR A 32 8.37 -4.45 3.86
C THR A 32 7.18 -3.95 4.66
N LYS A 33 7.39 -2.96 5.54
CA LYS A 33 6.33 -2.34 6.36
C LYS A 33 5.48 -1.30 5.62
N LEU A 34 5.90 -0.90 4.40
CA LEU A 34 5.23 0.12 3.61
C LEU A 34 4.37 -0.47 2.48
N ARG A 35 4.56 -1.75 2.15
CA ARG A 35 3.93 -2.40 0.99
C ARG A 35 2.77 -3.31 1.40
N PRO A 36 1.64 -3.31 0.67
CA PRO A 36 1.32 -2.48 -0.50
C PRO A 36 0.96 -1.02 -0.15
N SER A 37 0.51 -0.79 1.08
CA SER A 37 0.38 0.51 1.74
C SER A 37 0.65 0.33 3.23
N TYR A 38 1.01 1.40 3.94
CA TYR A 38 1.25 1.34 5.39
C TYR A 38 0.05 0.74 6.15
N ARG A 39 -1.17 1.20 5.81
CA ARG A 39 -2.41 0.71 6.43
C ARG A 39 -2.65 -0.77 6.15
N ALA A 40 -2.40 -1.23 4.92
CA ALA A 40 -2.54 -2.64 4.57
C ALA A 40 -1.52 -3.52 5.32
N ALA A 41 -0.27 -3.08 5.43
CA ALA A 41 0.77 -3.77 6.18
C ALA A 41 0.44 -3.83 7.69
N TYR A 42 -0.03 -2.73 8.27
CA TYR A 42 -0.49 -2.68 9.66
C TYR A 42 -1.62 -3.67 9.91
N ARG A 43 -2.70 -3.60 9.12
CA ARG A 43 -3.84 -4.53 9.24
C ARG A 43 -3.40 -5.99 9.14
N LYS A 44 -2.50 -6.33 8.20
CA LYS A 44 -2.00 -7.70 8.04
C LYS A 44 -1.31 -8.24 9.30
N HIS A 45 -0.54 -7.40 10.01
CA HIS A 45 0.23 -7.79 11.19
C HIS A 45 -0.58 -7.73 12.48
N SER A 46 -1.52 -6.78 12.59
CA SER A 46 -2.33 -6.60 13.80
C SER A 46 -3.60 -7.46 13.83
N LEU A 47 -4.02 -8.02 12.68
CA LEU A 47 -5.22 -8.86 12.62
C LEU A 47 -5.02 -10.19 13.36
N MET A 48 -5.86 -10.46 14.36
CA MET A 48 -5.96 -11.77 15.00
C MET A 48 -6.53 -12.79 13.99
N ARG A 49 -5.77 -13.83 13.68
CA ARG A 49 -6.19 -14.90 12.76
C ARG A 49 -6.66 -16.12 13.54
N LEU A 50 -7.97 -16.29 13.63
CA LEU A 50 -8.60 -17.49 14.18
C LEU A 50 -8.69 -18.54 13.08
N ARG A 51 -7.96 -19.65 13.23
CA ARG A 51 -8.05 -20.79 12.31
C ARG A 51 -9.17 -21.72 12.79
N ARG A 52 -9.92 -22.31 11.84
CA ARG A 52 -10.99 -23.27 12.14
C ARG A 52 -10.45 -24.52 12.87
N PHE A 53 -9.34 -25.04 12.38
CA PHE A 53 -8.55 -26.10 13.00
C PHE A 53 -7.14 -25.57 13.21
N ARG A 54 -6.56 -25.80 14.40
CA ARG A 54 -5.25 -25.26 14.77
C ARG A 54 -4.13 -25.97 14.04
#